data_AF-A0A973FE83-F1
#
_entry.id   AF-A0A973FE83-F1
#
_cell.length_a   1.000
_cell.length_b   1.000
_cell.length_c   1.000
_cell.angle_alpha   90.00
_cell.angle_beta   90.00
_cell.angle_gamma   90.00
#
_symmetry.space_group_name_H-M   'P 1'
#
loop_
_entity.id
_entity.type
_entity.pdbx_description
1 polymer ?
#
loop_
_entity_poly.entity_id
_entity_poly.type
_entity_poly.pdbx_seq_one_letter_code
_entity_poly.pdbx_strand_id
1 'polypeptide(L)'
;MNNLPRIAFFLFRFRFNFTLMFAGLASLALLLFTSLPAYSAQSAEDRDDVAGVLTVGDLYGGGIVAYILQPGDPGYVPGQLHGRVISTEDVGKEIVWSSMPDQATGTCAALNAGKTNSRKIIGQSGRGPCAASLCLSYNTTVDCSTYDDWYLPSKEELEKVCQNRASLVKFASGLYWSSSEQNAGQAWGVNLNSGVSLAVEKSARASVRAMRSF
;
A
#
# COMPACT_ATOMS: atom_id res chain seq x y z
N MET A 1 40.35 27.36 48.80
CA MET A 1 39.44 28.44 48.34
C MET A 1 39.12 28.17 46.88
N ASN A 2 37.87 27.76 46.60
CA ASN A 2 36.99 28.01 45.45
C ASN A 2 37.64 28.26 44.06
N ASN A 3 37.17 27.78 42.90
CA ASN A 3 36.07 26.94 42.42
C ASN A 3 36.32 26.85 40.90
N LEU A 4 36.16 25.69 40.25
CA LEU A 4 36.01 25.59 38.79
C LEU A 4 34.67 24.90 38.48
N PRO A 5 33.88 25.37 37.48
CA PRO A 5 32.60 24.76 37.16
C PRO A 5 32.69 23.66 36.06
N ARG A 6 32.05 22.53 36.40
CA ARG A 6 31.18 21.59 35.65
C ARG A 6 31.01 21.82 34.13
N ILE A 7 30.93 20.80 33.28
CA ILE A 7 29.73 19.94 33.11
C ILE A 7 30.09 18.63 32.35
N ALA A 8 29.46 17.55 32.79
CA ALA A 8 29.67 16.16 32.40
C ALA A 8 28.83 15.71 31.18
N PHE A 9 29.43 14.86 30.33
CA PHE A 9 28.76 14.07 29.29
C PHE A 9 28.09 12.84 29.92
N PHE A 10 26.77 12.72 29.77
CA PHE A 10 25.98 11.55 30.17
C PHE A 10 26.04 10.49 29.05
N LEU A 11 26.80 9.41 29.25
CA LEU A 11 26.70 8.18 28.46
C LEU A 11 25.74 7.21 29.18
N PHE A 12 24.54 7.04 28.64
CA PHE A 12 23.59 6.06 29.14
C PHE A 12 24.03 4.66 28.67
N ARG A 13 24.59 3.86 29.58
CA ARG A 13 24.89 2.44 29.38
C ARG A 13 23.65 1.63 29.72
N PHE A 14 23.10 0.88 28.77
CA PHE A 14 22.23 -0.27 29.07
C PHE A 14 23.11 -1.39 29.65
N ARG A 15 22.97 -1.67 30.94
CA ARG A 15 23.56 -2.84 31.62
C ARG A 15 22.48 -3.92 31.73
N PHE A 16 22.68 -5.06 31.08
CA PHE A 16 22.01 -6.31 31.47
C PHE A 16 22.59 -6.75 32.82
N ASN A 17 21.73 -6.86 33.84
CA ASN A 17 22.10 -7.33 35.17
C ASN A 17 22.24 -8.85 35.17
N PHE A 18 23.40 -9.36 35.58
CA PHE A 18 23.51 -10.71 36.13
C PHE A 18 24.40 -10.65 37.37
N THR A 19 23.77 -10.67 38.55
CA THR A 19 24.47 -10.78 39.84
C THR A 19 24.01 -12.07 40.50
N LEU A 20 24.92 -13.04 40.57
CA LEU A 20 24.82 -14.19 41.47
C LEU A 20 25.24 -13.76 42.88
N MET A 21 24.46 -14.10 43.90
CA MET A 21 24.93 -14.30 45.27
C MET A 21 24.29 -15.59 45.80
N PHE A 22 25.11 -16.54 46.25
CA PHE A 22 24.70 -17.74 46.96
C PHE A 22 24.84 -17.53 48.47
N ALA A 23 23.81 -17.88 49.24
CA ALA A 23 23.91 -18.41 50.60
C ALA A 23 22.55 -19.02 51.03
N GLY A 24 22.54 -20.27 51.49
CA GLY A 24 21.40 -20.85 52.24
C GLY A 24 21.05 -22.29 51.85
N LEU A 25 21.15 -23.21 52.82
CA LEU A 25 21.07 -24.67 52.69
C LEU A 25 19.66 -25.25 52.47
N ALA A 26 19.67 -26.39 51.77
CA ALA A 26 18.80 -27.57 51.87
C ALA A 26 17.32 -27.47 51.45
N SER A 27 17.03 -27.94 50.23
CA SER A 27 15.90 -28.86 50.00
C SER A 27 16.13 -29.70 48.74
N LEU A 28 15.82 -30.98 48.87
CA LEU A 28 16.02 -32.06 47.91
C LEU A 28 15.08 -31.91 46.71
N ALA A 29 15.61 -31.64 45.52
CA ALA A 29 14.88 -31.80 44.26
C ALA A 29 15.82 -32.41 43.22
N LEU A 30 15.65 -33.71 42.99
CA LEU A 30 16.32 -34.46 41.93
C LEU A 30 15.71 -34.04 40.59
N LEU A 31 16.30 -33.04 39.93
CA LEU A 31 16.01 -32.72 38.53
C LEU A 31 17.09 -33.34 37.65
N LEU A 32 16.74 -34.42 36.95
CA LEU A 32 17.52 -34.98 35.86
C LEU A 32 17.59 -33.92 34.75
N PHE A 33 18.71 -33.21 34.64
CA PHE A 33 19.03 -32.50 33.41
C PHE A 33 19.43 -33.55 32.38
N THR A 34 18.46 -34.04 31.61
CA THR A 34 18.79 -34.65 30.32
C THR A 34 19.41 -33.53 29.49
N SER A 35 20.66 -33.72 29.07
CA SER A 35 21.31 -32.83 28.12
C SER A 35 20.44 -32.75 26.87
N LEU A 36 19.80 -31.61 26.64
CA LEU A 36 19.29 -31.32 25.31
C LEU A 36 20.51 -31.31 24.39
N PRO A 37 20.55 -32.11 23.31
CA PRO A 37 21.62 -31.99 22.35
C PRO A 37 21.63 -30.54 21.86
N ALA A 38 22.83 -29.95 21.79
CA ALA A 38 23.02 -28.70 21.10
C ALA A 38 22.39 -28.85 19.71
N TYR A 39 21.27 -28.18 19.48
CA TYR A 39 20.72 -28.04 18.15
C TYR A 39 21.74 -27.17 17.41
N SER A 40 22.62 -27.82 16.64
CA SER A 40 23.42 -27.12 15.68
C SER A 40 22.43 -26.36 14.81
N ALA A 41 22.51 -25.03 14.84
CA ALA A 41 22.00 -24.26 13.72
C ALA A 41 22.81 -24.73 12.52
N GLN A 42 22.28 -25.72 11.79
CA GLN A 42 22.72 -26.02 10.45
C GLN A 42 22.68 -24.66 9.75
N SER A 43 23.83 -24.20 9.26
CA SER A 43 23.88 -23.10 8.31
C SER A 43 22.79 -23.38 7.30
N ALA A 44 21.82 -22.47 7.19
CA ALA A 44 20.85 -22.54 6.12
C ALA A 44 21.67 -22.58 4.84
N GLU A 45 21.80 -23.78 4.29
CA GLU A 45 22.38 -23.98 2.97
C GLU A 45 21.55 -23.09 2.07
N ASP A 46 22.25 -22.10 1.53
CA ASP A 46 22.00 -21.35 0.32
C ASP A 46 20.85 -21.97 -0.49
N ARG A 47 19.62 -21.67 -0.05
CA ARG A 47 18.49 -21.80 -0.95
C ARG A 47 18.74 -20.66 -1.91
N ASP A 48 19.03 -21.01 -3.15
CA ASP A 48 18.64 -20.21 -4.29
C ASP A 48 17.16 -19.82 -4.07
N ASP A 49 16.96 -18.73 -3.35
CA ASP A 49 15.70 -18.02 -3.25
C ASP A 49 15.55 -17.42 -4.64
N VAL A 50 15.02 -18.25 -5.55
CA VAL A 50 14.33 -17.73 -6.71
C VAL A 50 13.17 -16.96 -6.12
N ALA A 51 13.44 -15.71 -5.75
CA ALA A 51 12.46 -14.72 -5.38
C ALA A 51 11.38 -14.85 -6.45
N GLY A 52 10.22 -15.37 -6.05
CA GLY A 52 9.17 -15.74 -6.98
C GLY A 52 8.93 -14.55 -7.91
N VAL A 53 8.94 -14.79 -9.22
CA VAL A 53 8.62 -13.74 -10.19
C VAL A 53 7.28 -13.15 -9.76
N LEU A 54 7.29 -11.89 -9.37
CA LEU A 54 6.10 -11.24 -8.80
C LEU A 54 4.95 -11.29 -9.82
N THR A 55 3.83 -11.85 -9.40
CA THR A 55 2.65 -12.10 -10.24
C THR A 55 1.43 -11.36 -9.74
N VAL A 56 0.39 -11.29 -10.59
CA VAL A 56 -0.91 -10.74 -10.23
C VAL A 56 -1.52 -11.55 -9.07
N GLY A 57 -1.93 -10.85 -8.02
CA GLY A 57 -2.48 -11.45 -6.80
C GLY A 57 -1.52 -11.44 -5.61
N ASP A 58 -0.21 -11.28 -5.86
CA ASP A 58 0.79 -11.26 -4.80
C ASP A 58 0.69 -9.98 -3.95
N LEU A 59 1.00 -10.10 -2.66
CA LEU A 59 1.17 -8.94 -1.79
C LEU A 59 2.52 -8.29 -2.07
N TYR A 60 2.50 -7.01 -2.45
CA TYR A 60 3.71 -6.27 -2.77
C TYR A 60 3.49 -4.78 -2.55
N GLY A 61 4.52 -4.10 -2.03
CA GLY A 61 4.52 -2.65 -1.97
C GLY A 61 3.37 -2.06 -1.15
N GLY A 62 2.91 -2.77 -0.11
CA GLY A 62 1.79 -2.34 0.73
C GLY A 62 0.40 -2.60 0.15
N GLY A 63 0.27 -3.32 -0.96
CA GLY A 63 -1.00 -3.70 -1.57
C GLY A 63 -0.96 -5.05 -2.26
N ILE A 64 -1.84 -5.24 -3.25
CA ILE A 64 -1.93 -6.43 -4.09
C ILE A 64 -1.52 -6.07 -5.52
N VAL A 65 -0.65 -6.86 -6.14
CA VAL A 65 -0.31 -6.69 -7.56
C VAL A 65 -1.55 -6.94 -8.41
N ALA A 66 -2.04 -5.88 -9.04
CA ALA A 66 -3.27 -5.90 -9.82
C ALA A 66 -3.02 -6.06 -11.33
N TYR A 67 -1.83 -5.67 -11.80
CA TYR A 67 -1.45 -5.75 -13.21
C TYR A 67 0.06 -5.73 -13.39
N ILE A 68 0.58 -6.53 -14.31
CA ILE A 68 1.96 -6.46 -14.80
C ILE A 68 1.93 -5.91 -16.23
N LEU A 69 2.76 -4.89 -16.49
CA LEU A 69 2.85 -4.25 -17.79
C LEU A 69 3.28 -5.25 -18.88
N GLN A 70 2.62 -5.16 -20.03
CA GLN A 70 2.83 -6.04 -21.18
C GLN A 70 3.50 -5.28 -22.34
N PRO A 71 4.15 -5.97 -23.30
CA PRO A 71 4.63 -5.34 -24.52
C PRO A 71 3.54 -4.50 -25.19
N GLY A 72 3.84 -3.23 -25.43
CA GLY A 72 2.91 -2.25 -26.00
C GLY A 72 2.22 -1.34 -24.98
N ASP A 73 2.25 -1.67 -23.68
CA ASP A 73 1.80 -0.74 -22.66
C ASP A 73 2.79 0.43 -22.51
N PRO A 74 2.30 1.66 -22.30
CA PRO A 74 3.16 2.79 -21.98
C PRO A 74 3.96 2.54 -20.69
N GLY A 75 5.29 2.62 -20.79
CA GLY A 75 6.22 2.35 -19.68
C GLY A 75 6.72 0.90 -19.60
N TYR A 76 6.29 0.01 -20.51
CA TYR A 76 6.90 -1.32 -20.63
C TYR A 76 8.35 -1.22 -21.11
N VAL A 77 9.24 -1.96 -20.44
CA VAL A 77 10.65 -2.09 -20.83
C VAL A 77 11.02 -3.59 -20.85
N PRO A 78 11.52 -4.14 -21.98
CA PRO A 78 11.91 -5.54 -22.06
C PRO A 78 12.93 -5.92 -20.96
N GLY A 79 12.65 -7.01 -20.25
CA GLY A 79 13.51 -7.51 -19.17
C GLY A 79 13.37 -6.77 -17.83
N GLN A 80 12.52 -5.76 -17.72
CA GLN A 80 12.20 -5.10 -16.45
C GLN A 80 10.76 -5.45 -16.04
N LEU A 81 10.57 -5.67 -14.74
CA LEU A 81 9.24 -5.87 -14.17
C LEU A 81 8.68 -4.53 -13.70
N HIS A 82 7.59 -4.11 -14.34
CA HIS A 82 6.81 -2.96 -13.91
C HIS A 82 5.33 -3.35 -13.81
N GLY A 83 4.58 -2.67 -12.95
CA GLY A 83 3.20 -3.02 -12.72
C GLY A 83 2.37 -2.01 -11.95
N ARG A 84 1.19 -2.46 -11.54
CA ARG A 84 0.24 -1.73 -10.70
C ARG A 84 -0.06 -2.53 -9.47
N VAL A 85 -0.06 -1.85 -8.34
CA VAL A 85 -0.51 -2.37 -7.04
C VAL A 85 -1.79 -1.64 -6.66
N ILE A 86 -2.81 -2.38 -6.24
CA ILE A 86 -4.06 -1.84 -5.70
C ILE A 86 -4.08 -2.00 -4.18
N SER A 87 -4.72 -1.07 -3.46
CA SER A 87 -4.89 -1.16 -2.01
C SER A 87 -5.61 -2.45 -1.62
N THR A 88 -5.24 -3.05 -0.49
CA THR A 88 -5.83 -4.31 0.01
C THR A 88 -7.30 -4.17 0.39
N GLU A 89 -7.71 -2.95 0.76
CA GLU A 89 -9.08 -2.58 1.10
C GLU A 89 -9.57 -1.32 0.37
N ASP A 90 -10.87 -1.08 0.43
CA ASP A 90 -11.46 0.17 -0.08
C ASP A 90 -11.00 1.32 0.82
N VAL A 91 -10.35 2.34 0.25
CA VAL A 91 -9.86 3.50 1.02
C VAL A 91 -10.99 4.48 1.37
N GLY A 92 -12.18 4.25 0.83
CA GLY A 92 -13.37 5.07 1.03
C GLY A 92 -14.60 4.42 0.40
N LYS A 93 -15.74 4.67 1.04
CA LYS A 93 -17.08 4.21 0.62
C LYS A 93 -18.02 5.39 0.66
N GLU A 94 -18.97 5.45 -0.27
CA GLU A 94 -19.90 6.58 -0.39
C GLU A 94 -19.21 7.95 -0.56
N ILE A 95 -18.18 7.99 -1.41
CA ILE A 95 -17.37 9.19 -1.64
C ILE A 95 -17.78 9.85 -2.95
N VAL A 96 -17.79 11.19 -2.96
CA VAL A 96 -17.98 11.99 -4.19
C VAL A 96 -16.70 12.03 -5.01
N TRP A 97 -16.84 12.13 -6.33
CA TRP A 97 -15.70 12.09 -7.24
C TRP A 97 -14.72 13.24 -7.01
N SER A 98 -15.25 14.47 -6.89
CA SER A 98 -14.48 15.69 -6.58
C SER A 98 -15.25 16.60 -5.63
N SER A 99 -14.56 17.60 -5.08
CA SER A 99 -15.17 18.68 -4.30
C SER A 99 -15.84 19.76 -5.18
N MET A 100 -15.70 19.69 -6.51
CA MET A 100 -16.33 20.59 -7.49
C MET A 100 -17.01 19.79 -8.60
N PRO A 101 -18.14 19.12 -8.30
CA PRO A 101 -18.76 18.14 -9.20
C PRO A 101 -19.30 18.72 -10.51
N ASP A 102 -19.50 20.04 -10.62
CA ASP A 102 -20.03 20.68 -11.83
C ASP A 102 -18.93 21.31 -12.71
N GLN A 103 -17.65 21.14 -12.34
CA GLN A 103 -16.52 21.73 -13.07
C GLN A 103 -15.75 20.69 -13.86
N ALA A 104 -15.41 21.06 -15.10
CA ALA A 104 -14.45 20.31 -15.90
C ALA A 104 -13.05 20.36 -15.26
N THR A 105 -12.43 19.21 -15.09
CA THR A 105 -11.11 19.01 -14.51
C THR A 105 -10.05 18.72 -15.58
N GLY A 106 -10.46 18.24 -16.77
CA GLY A 106 -9.58 17.96 -17.90
C GLY A 106 -8.66 16.78 -17.63
N THR A 107 -9.22 15.63 -17.25
CA THR A 107 -8.45 14.40 -16.99
C THR A 107 -8.42 13.46 -18.21
N CYS A 108 -7.58 12.42 -18.17
CA CYS A 108 -7.41 11.47 -19.27
C CYS A 108 -7.77 10.05 -18.82
N ALA A 109 -8.37 9.24 -19.69
CA ALA A 109 -8.73 7.86 -19.38
C ALA A 109 -7.56 6.87 -19.41
N ALA A 110 -6.46 7.25 -20.07
CA ALA A 110 -5.38 6.36 -20.46
C ALA A 110 -4.66 5.66 -19.28
N LEU A 111 -4.02 4.53 -19.57
CA LEU A 111 -3.02 3.94 -18.68
C LEU A 111 -1.94 4.98 -18.31
N ASN A 112 -1.47 4.98 -17.05
CA ASN A 112 -0.57 5.99 -16.44
C ASN A 112 -1.18 7.37 -16.16
N ALA A 113 -2.44 7.63 -16.54
CA ALA A 113 -3.04 8.95 -16.28
C ALA A 113 -3.44 9.16 -14.81
N GLY A 114 -3.66 8.10 -14.04
CA GLY A 114 -4.30 8.17 -12.72
C GLY A 114 -3.62 9.12 -11.74
N LYS A 115 -2.29 9.08 -11.67
CA LYS A 115 -1.50 9.95 -10.78
C LYS A 115 -1.65 11.44 -11.14
N THR A 116 -1.54 11.77 -12.43
CA THR A 116 -1.71 13.15 -12.93
C THR A 116 -3.15 13.62 -12.75
N ASN A 117 -4.13 12.78 -13.05
CA ASN A 117 -5.54 13.09 -12.87
C ASN A 117 -5.87 13.38 -11.41
N SER A 118 -5.39 12.55 -10.48
CA SER A 118 -5.62 12.71 -9.05
C SER A 118 -5.15 14.09 -8.57
N ARG A 119 -3.98 14.53 -9.02
CA ARG A 119 -3.45 15.88 -8.72
C ARG A 119 -4.31 16.99 -9.30
N LYS A 120 -4.86 16.82 -10.51
CA LYS A 120 -5.79 17.80 -11.09
C LYS A 120 -7.09 17.90 -10.28
N ILE A 121 -7.65 16.77 -9.85
CA ILE A 121 -8.88 16.73 -9.05
C ILE A 121 -8.68 17.47 -7.72
N ILE A 122 -7.61 17.19 -6.98
CA ILE A 122 -7.35 17.90 -5.71
C ILE A 122 -6.87 19.35 -5.91
N GLY A 123 -6.51 19.73 -7.14
CA GLY A 123 -6.14 21.10 -7.51
C GLY A 123 -7.34 22.01 -7.79
N GLN A 124 -8.57 21.48 -7.80
CA GLN A 124 -9.78 22.29 -7.89
C GLN A 124 -9.96 23.17 -6.64
N SER A 125 -10.70 24.27 -6.78
CA SER A 125 -10.89 25.23 -5.68
C SER A 125 -11.79 24.72 -4.54
N GLY A 126 -12.53 23.64 -4.78
CA GLY A 126 -13.43 23.04 -3.79
C GLY A 126 -12.65 22.42 -2.64
N ARG A 127 -13.18 22.58 -1.42
CA ARG A 127 -12.58 22.03 -0.20
C ARG A 127 -13.41 20.86 0.31
N GLY A 128 -12.75 19.83 0.81
CA GLY A 128 -13.39 18.67 1.41
C GLY A 128 -12.87 17.34 0.85
N PRO A 129 -13.19 16.22 1.52
CA PRO A 129 -12.76 14.91 1.08
C PRO A 129 -13.46 14.52 -0.23
N CYS A 130 -12.68 14.01 -1.17
CA CYS A 130 -13.14 13.44 -2.43
C CYS A 130 -12.33 12.18 -2.76
N ALA A 131 -12.74 11.48 -3.82
CA ALA A 131 -12.13 10.22 -4.24
C ALA A 131 -10.60 10.32 -4.36
N ALA A 132 -10.11 11.35 -5.06
CA ALA A 132 -8.67 11.56 -5.25
C ALA A 132 -7.93 11.94 -3.97
N SER A 133 -8.53 12.78 -3.10
CA SER A 133 -7.86 13.20 -1.87
C SER A 133 -7.66 12.04 -0.89
N LEU A 134 -8.62 11.09 -0.83
CA LEU A 134 -8.48 9.90 0.01
C LEU A 134 -7.34 9.00 -0.48
N CYS A 135 -7.27 8.73 -1.79
CA CYS A 135 -6.20 7.92 -2.35
C CYS A 135 -4.82 8.59 -2.18
N LEU A 136 -4.72 9.91 -2.39
CA LEU A 136 -3.45 10.65 -2.27
C LEU A 136 -2.98 10.80 -0.81
N SER A 137 -3.89 10.69 0.16
CA SER A 137 -3.54 10.74 1.59
C SER A 137 -3.32 9.35 2.20
N TYR A 138 -3.63 8.30 1.43
CA TYR A 138 -3.47 6.92 1.86
C TYR A 138 -1.99 6.57 1.93
N ASN A 139 -1.61 5.88 3.01
CA ASN A 139 -0.28 5.33 3.17
C ASN A 139 -0.37 3.96 3.84
N THR A 140 0.60 3.11 3.56
CA THR A 140 0.74 1.80 4.19
C THR A 140 2.19 1.60 4.60
N THR A 141 2.41 0.86 5.69
CA THR A 141 3.77 0.51 6.12
C THR A 141 3.85 -1.01 6.23
N VAL A 142 4.81 -1.59 5.51
CA VAL A 142 5.11 -3.02 5.51
C VAL A 142 6.62 -3.16 5.65
N ASP A 143 7.08 -3.99 6.59
CA ASP A 143 8.51 -4.25 6.83
C ASP A 143 9.38 -2.99 6.92
N CYS A 144 8.95 -2.02 7.74
CA CYS A 144 9.61 -0.73 7.94
C CYS A 144 9.68 0.19 6.70
N SER A 145 9.05 -0.19 5.58
CA SER A 145 8.93 0.63 4.38
C SER A 145 7.54 1.26 4.30
N THR A 146 7.49 2.58 4.20
CA THR A 146 6.24 3.33 4.01
C THR A 146 6.02 3.63 2.54
N TYR A 147 4.81 3.36 2.06
CA TYR A 147 4.35 3.65 0.70
C TYR A 147 3.27 4.72 0.76
N ASP A 148 3.56 5.90 0.20
CA ASP A 148 2.73 7.11 0.23
C ASP A 148 2.49 7.69 -1.18
N ASP A 149 2.85 6.95 -2.22
CA ASP A 149 2.78 7.33 -3.63
C ASP A 149 1.47 6.90 -4.32
N TRP A 150 0.43 6.63 -3.51
CA TRP A 150 -0.89 6.18 -3.91
C TRP A 150 -1.70 7.26 -4.65
N TYR A 151 -2.57 6.85 -5.56
CA TYR A 151 -3.42 7.74 -6.35
C TYR A 151 -4.75 7.08 -6.74
N LEU A 152 -5.71 7.89 -7.18
CA LEU A 152 -6.98 7.40 -7.73
C LEU A 152 -6.74 6.90 -9.18
N PRO A 153 -6.96 5.61 -9.47
CA PRO A 153 -6.59 5.02 -10.76
C PRO A 153 -7.40 5.62 -11.90
N SER A 154 -6.82 5.73 -13.11
CA SER A 154 -7.60 6.07 -14.30
C SER A 154 -8.57 4.94 -14.66
N LYS A 155 -9.52 5.25 -15.55
CA LYS A 155 -10.50 4.28 -16.07
C LYS A 155 -9.80 3.06 -16.67
N GLU A 156 -8.83 3.26 -17.57
CA GLU A 156 -8.12 2.12 -18.18
C GLU A 156 -7.30 1.34 -17.15
N GLU A 157 -6.72 2.01 -16.14
CA GLU A 157 -6.05 1.33 -15.04
C GLU A 157 -7.02 0.42 -14.26
N LEU A 158 -8.23 0.88 -13.93
CA LEU A 158 -9.25 0.04 -13.30
C LEU A 158 -9.73 -1.09 -14.22
N GLU A 159 -9.83 -0.85 -15.53
CA GLU A 159 -10.21 -1.89 -16.49
C GLU A 159 -9.14 -3.00 -16.56
N LYS A 160 -7.84 -2.68 -16.42
CA LYS A 160 -6.78 -3.69 -16.26
C LYS A 160 -6.93 -4.50 -14.98
N VAL A 161 -7.37 -3.87 -13.87
CA VAL A 161 -7.70 -4.59 -12.63
C VAL A 161 -8.87 -5.56 -12.87
N CYS A 162 -9.92 -5.11 -13.54
CA CYS A 162 -11.09 -5.95 -13.87
C CYS A 162 -10.72 -7.18 -14.70
N GLN A 163 -9.81 -7.03 -15.67
CA GLN A 163 -9.34 -8.15 -16.50
C GLN A 163 -8.63 -9.23 -15.67
N ASN A 164 -8.04 -8.84 -14.54
CA ASN A 164 -7.27 -9.71 -13.66
C ASN A 164 -8.02 -10.11 -12.38
N ARG A 165 -9.29 -9.72 -12.24
CA ARG A 165 -10.07 -9.85 -11.00
C ARG A 165 -10.16 -11.27 -10.41
N ALA A 166 -9.99 -12.30 -11.24
CA ALA A 166 -10.04 -13.70 -10.79
C ALA A 166 -8.89 -14.07 -9.85
N SER A 167 -7.75 -13.37 -9.95
CA SER A 167 -6.58 -13.54 -9.10
C SER A 167 -6.52 -12.53 -7.95
N LEU A 168 -7.56 -11.70 -7.79
CA LEU A 168 -7.60 -10.62 -6.80
C LEU A 168 -8.67 -10.90 -5.73
N VAL A 169 -8.66 -10.09 -4.69
CA VAL A 169 -9.72 -10.08 -3.68
C VAL A 169 -11.08 -9.75 -4.30
N LYS A 170 -12.14 -10.29 -3.70
CA LYS A 170 -13.50 -9.93 -4.09
C LYS A 170 -13.77 -8.48 -3.72
N PHE A 171 -14.16 -7.67 -4.70
CA PHE A 171 -14.52 -6.28 -4.50
C PHE A 171 -15.95 -6.16 -3.98
N ALA A 172 -16.27 -5.05 -3.31
CA ALA A 172 -17.63 -4.75 -2.91
C ALA A 172 -18.53 -4.59 -4.15
N SER A 173 -19.84 -4.81 -3.99
CA SER A 173 -20.80 -4.54 -5.06
C SER A 173 -20.92 -3.03 -5.31
N GLY A 174 -21.14 -2.66 -6.56
CA GLY A 174 -21.29 -1.27 -6.97
C GLY A 174 -20.12 -0.77 -7.81
N LEU A 175 -20.06 0.55 -7.98
CA LEU A 175 -19.03 1.21 -8.78
C LEU A 175 -17.87 1.65 -7.91
N TYR A 176 -16.69 1.62 -8.52
CA TYR A 176 -15.47 2.25 -8.02
C TYR A 176 -15.16 3.46 -8.87
N TRP A 177 -14.93 4.62 -8.24
CA TRP A 177 -14.52 5.81 -8.98
C TRP A 177 -13.16 5.57 -9.64
N SER A 178 -13.06 5.91 -10.93
CA SER A 178 -11.79 6.21 -11.56
C SER A 178 -11.51 7.72 -11.47
N SER A 179 -10.27 8.14 -11.73
CA SER A 179 -9.90 9.57 -11.87
C SER A 179 -10.21 10.15 -13.26
N SER A 180 -10.93 9.41 -14.09
CA SER A 180 -11.26 9.81 -15.46
C SER A 180 -12.59 10.55 -15.51
N GLU A 181 -12.54 11.77 -16.00
CA GLU A 181 -13.67 12.63 -16.29
C GLU A 181 -14.31 12.20 -17.62
N GLN A 182 -15.63 12.29 -17.69
CA GLN A 182 -16.36 12.19 -18.95
C GLN A 182 -16.75 13.57 -19.49
N ASN A 183 -17.25 14.44 -18.61
CA ASN A 183 -17.58 15.83 -18.91
C ASN A 183 -17.61 16.65 -17.61
N ALA A 184 -18.06 17.90 -17.68
CA ALA A 184 -18.07 18.80 -16.52
C ALA A 184 -18.84 18.22 -15.30
N GLY A 185 -19.96 17.51 -15.51
CA GLY A 185 -20.80 16.95 -14.45
C GLY A 185 -20.56 15.47 -14.14
N GLN A 186 -19.94 14.72 -15.07
CA GLN A 186 -19.85 13.26 -14.99
C GLN A 186 -18.42 12.74 -15.00
N ALA A 187 -18.21 11.63 -14.29
CA ALA A 187 -16.97 10.89 -14.27
C ALA A 187 -17.22 9.39 -14.44
N TRP A 188 -16.16 8.65 -14.74
CA TRP A 188 -16.24 7.21 -14.98
C TRP A 188 -16.14 6.44 -13.66
N GLY A 189 -17.19 5.67 -13.35
CA GLY A 189 -17.16 4.60 -12.37
C GLY A 189 -17.01 3.24 -13.05
N VAL A 190 -16.27 2.32 -12.45
CA VAL A 190 -16.05 0.96 -12.95
C VAL A 190 -16.51 -0.05 -11.91
N ASN A 191 -17.37 -0.99 -12.30
CA ASN A 191 -17.72 -2.12 -11.46
C ASN A 191 -16.61 -3.17 -11.55
N LEU A 192 -15.80 -3.31 -10.51
CA LEU A 192 -14.63 -4.20 -10.53
C LEU A 192 -14.98 -5.70 -10.61
N ASN A 193 -16.21 -6.07 -10.25
CA ASN A 193 -16.69 -7.44 -10.32
C ASN A 193 -17.26 -7.82 -11.70
N SER A 194 -17.71 -6.85 -12.51
CA SER A 194 -18.27 -7.11 -13.84
C SER A 194 -17.43 -6.56 -15.00
N GLY A 195 -16.60 -5.54 -14.76
CA GLY A 195 -15.85 -4.81 -15.78
C GLY A 195 -16.67 -3.73 -16.49
N VAL A 196 -17.93 -3.53 -16.09
CA VAL A 196 -18.79 -2.51 -16.69
C VAL A 196 -18.37 -1.12 -16.20
N SER A 197 -18.09 -0.22 -17.14
CA SER A 197 -17.79 1.19 -16.91
C SER A 197 -19.01 2.05 -17.22
N LEU A 198 -19.38 2.96 -16.32
CA LEU A 198 -20.52 3.88 -16.46
C LEU A 198 -20.07 5.32 -16.22
N ALA A 199 -20.61 6.24 -17.01
CA ALA A 199 -20.53 7.66 -16.71
C ALA A 199 -21.61 7.99 -15.68
N VAL A 200 -21.19 8.56 -14.55
CA VAL A 200 -22.07 8.84 -13.41
C VAL A 200 -21.80 10.27 -12.94
N GLU A 201 -22.84 10.94 -12.44
CA GLU A 201 -22.73 12.28 -11.85
C GLU A 201 -21.64 12.30 -10.78
N LYS A 202 -20.75 13.29 -10.83
CA LYS A 202 -19.62 13.43 -9.90
C LYS A 202 -20.07 13.65 -8.45
N SER A 203 -21.31 14.11 -8.26
CA SER A 203 -21.98 14.26 -6.96
C SER A 203 -22.53 12.95 -6.41
N ALA A 204 -22.60 11.89 -7.22
CA ALA A 204 -22.98 10.56 -6.77
C ALA A 204 -21.92 9.96 -5.84
N ARG A 205 -22.32 8.89 -5.17
CA ARG A 205 -21.55 8.23 -4.13
C ARG A 205 -21.07 6.88 -4.65
N ALA A 206 -19.77 6.62 -4.55
CA ALA A 206 -19.18 5.36 -4.96
C ALA A 206 -17.97 4.99 -4.09
N SER A 207 -17.49 3.76 -4.25
CA SER A 207 -16.31 3.26 -3.54
C SER A 207 -15.02 3.70 -4.22
N VAL A 208 -13.90 3.63 -3.50
CA VAL A 208 -12.58 3.95 -4.04
C VAL A 208 -11.54 2.92 -3.62
N ARG A 209 -10.66 2.56 -4.56
CA ARG A 209 -9.43 1.81 -4.34
C ARG A 209 -8.27 2.70 -4.74
N ALA A 210 -7.23 2.72 -3.93
CA ALA A 210 -6.01 3.43 -4.29
C ALA A 210 -5.11 2.52 -5.14
N MET A 211 -4.33 3.10 -6.05
CA MET A 211 -3.32 2.40 -6.83
C MET A 211 -1.98 3.10 -6.73
N ARG A 212 -0.92 2.33 -6.88
CA ARG A 212 0.44 2.81 -7.09
C ARG A 212 1.12 2.01 -8.21
N SER A 213 2.23 2.53 -8.71
CA SER A 213 3.04 1.89 -9.74
C SER A 213 4.39 1.47 -9.15
N PHE A 214 5.00 0.43 -9.72
CA PHE A 214 6.37 0.00 -9.46
C PHE A 214 7.04 -0.38 -10.78
#